data_AF-A0A7J3BFB1-F1
#
_entry.id   AF-A0A7J3BFB1-F1
#
_cell.length_a   1.000
_cell.length_b   1.000
_cell.length_c   1.000
_cell.angle_alpha   90.00
_cell.angle_beta   90.00
_cell.angle_gamma   90.00
#
_symmetry.space_group_name_H-M   'P 1'
#
loop_
_entity.id
_entity.type
_entity.pdbx_description
1 polymer ?
#
loop_
_entity_poly.entity_id
_entity_poly.type
_entity_poly.pdbx_seq_one_letter_code
_entity_poly.pdbx_strand_id
1 'polypeptide(L)' 'MKVVRFSVRGRVAYGVVENNIVKQTKGNPFGRLVFEGSEYPLSEV' A
#
# COMPACT_ATOMS: atom_id res chain seq x y z
N MET A 1 0.96 12.06 4.79
CA MET A 1 0.53 10.82 4.10
C MET A 1 1.48 10.55 2.95
N LYS A 2 2.14 9.37 2.90
CA LYS A 2 3.05 8.99 1.81
C LYS A 2 2.41 7.84 1.04
N VAL A 3 1.95 8.09 -0.18
CA VAL A 3 1.42 7.06 -1.08
C VAL A 3 2.61 6.43 -1.80
N VAL A 4 2.66 5.10 -1.84
CA VAL A 4 3.72 4.33 -2.48
C VAL A 4 3.15 3.33 -3.48
N ARG A 5 3.97 2.98 -4.46
CA ARG A 5 3.76 1.84 -5.35
C ARG A 5 4.79 0.78 -5.00
N PHE A 6 4.36 -0.45 -4.73
CA PHE A 6 5.23 -1.54 -4.25
C PHE A 6 4.90 -2.85 -4.95
N SER A 7 5.77 -3.85 -4.80
CA SER A 7 5.58 -5.18 -5.39
C SER A 7 5.28 -6.19 -4.30
N VAL A 8 4.13 -6.86 -4.41
CA VAL A 8 3.75 -7.91 -3.47
C VAL A 8 3.31 -9.14 -4.24
N ARG A 9 3.95 -10.28 -3.95
CA ARG A 9 3.67 -11.57 -4.61
C ARG A 9 3.70 -11.49 -6.14
N GLY A 10 4.66 -10.73 -6.69
CA GLY A 10 4.83 -10.53 -8.13
C GLY A 10 3.79 -9.63 -8.80
N ARG A 11 2.97 -8.91 -8.02
CA ARG A 11 2.00 -7.94 -8.52
C ARG A 11 2.33 -6.55 -7.99
N VAL A 12 2.11 -5.54 -8.83
CA VAL A 12 2.25 -4.14 -8.44
C VAL A 12 0.99 -3.68 -7.72
N ALA A 13 1.14 -3.10 -6.54
CA ALA A 13 0.06 -2.56 -5.72
C ALA A 13 0.37 -1.13 -5.27
N TYR A 14 -0.67 -0.45 -4.75
CA TYR A 14 -0.55 0.86 -4.12
C TYR A 14 -0.88 0.76 -2.65
N GLY A 15 -0.26 1.63 -1.84
CA GLY A 15 -0.51 1.69 -0.41
C GLY A 15 -0.07 3.00 0.20
N VAL A 16 -0.37 3.15 1.49
CA VAL A 16 0.11 4.27 2.31
C VAL A 16 1.12 3.75 3.31
N VAL A 17 2.27 4.43 3.42
CA VAL A 17 3.28 4.12 4.44
C VAL A 17 2.92 4.83 5.74
N GLU A 18 2.83 4.04 6.81
CA GLU A 18 2.65 4.51 8.19
C GLU A 18 3.38 3.58 9.15
N ASN A 19 4.22 4.12 10.04
CA ASN A 19 4.97 3.34 11.05
C ASN A 19 5.72 2.10 10.50
N ASN A 20 6.44 2.26 9.37
CA ASN A 20 7.15 1.17 8.67
C ASN A 20 6.26 0.03 8.14
N ILE A 21 4.96 0.29 8.00
CA ILE A 21 3.99 -0.63 7.41
C ILE A 21 3.40 0.04 6.17
N VAL A 22 3.26 -0.73 5.10
CA VAL A 22 2.50 -0.36 3.90
C VAL A 22 1.08 -0.90 4.04
N LYS A 23 0.11 0.00 4.20
CA LYS A 23 -1.31 -0.32 4.19
C LYS A 23 -1.83 -0.30 2.76
N GLN A 24 -2.20 -1.45 2.22
CA GLN A 24 -2.61 -1.58 0.82
C GLN A 24 -3.94 -0.85 0.58
N THR A 25 -3.97 -0.08 -0.51
CA THR A 25 -5.15 0.64 -0.98
C THR A 25 -5.81 -0.08 -2.15
N LYS A 26 -7.15 -0.04 -2.18
CA LYS A 26 -7.96 -0.55 -3.29
C LYS A 26 -8.17 0.52 -4.36
N GLY A 27 -7.95 0.16 -5.62
CA GLY A 27 -8.27 1.02 -6.76
C GLY A 27 -7.31 2.22 -6.88
N ASN A 28 -7.87 3.39 -7.20
CA ASN A 28 -7.08 4.61 -7.46
C ASN A 28 -6.67 5.30 -6.13
N PRO A 29 -5.38 5.37 -5.79
CA PRO A 29 -4.91 5.97 -4.54
C PRO A 29 -4.94 7.52 -4.54
N PHE A 30 -5.17 8.16 -5.69
CA PHE A 30 -5.26 9.62 -5.83
C PHE A 30 -6.70 10.16 -5.77
N GLY A 31 -7.69 9.25 -5.71
CA GLY A 31 -9.09 9.59 -5.50
C GLY A 31 -9.51 9.44 -4.04
N ARG A 32 -10.62 8.74 -3.81
CA ARG A 32 -11.03 8.33 -2.46
C ARG A 32 -10.17 7.17 -2.00
N LEU A 33 -9.42 7.38 -0.93
CA LEU A 33 -8.55 6.37 -0.35
C LEU A 33 -9.40 5.30 0.36
N VAL A 34 -9.32 4.06 -0.11
CA VAL A 34 -10.00 2.90 0.46
C VAL A 34 -8.95 1.84 0.73
N PHE A 35 -8.92 1.29 1.93
CA PHE A 35 -7.94 0.26 2.32
C PHE A 35 -8.50 -1.15 2.12
N GLU A 36 -7.66 -2.08 1.68
CA GLU A 36 -8.04 -3.50 1.52
C GLU A 36 -7.91 -4.30 2.83
N GLY A 37 -7.38 -3.69 3.89
CA GLY A 37 -7.10 -4.36 5.16
C GLY A 37 -5.83 -5.23 5.16
N SER A 38 -5.17 -5.34 4.00
CA SER A 38 -3.85 -5.98 3.90
C SER A 38 -2.74 -4.98 4.27
N GLU A 39 -1.85 -5.42 5.15
CA GLU A 39 -0.73 -4.64 5.66
C GLU A 39 0.58 -5.42 5.48
N TYR A 40 1.64 -4.72 5.10
CA TYR A 40 2.93 -5.33 4.83
C TYR A 40 4.06 -4.56 5.50
N PRO A 41 5.03 -5.22 6.15
CA PRO A 41 6.23 -4.56 6.60
C PRO A 41 6.99 -3.95 5.42
N LEU A 42 7.50 -2.72 5.57
CA LEU A 42 8.27 -2.06 4.51
C LEU A 42 9.53 -2.83 4.09
N SER A 43 10.03 -3.73 4.96
CA SER A 43 11.16 -4.61 4.71
C SER A 43 10.84 -5.81 3.80
N GLU A 44 9.56 -6.09 3.53
CA GLU A 44 9.10 -7.28 2.81
C GLU A 44 8.49 -6.98 1.42
N VAL A 45 8.51 -5.71 0.98
CA VAL A 45 7.80 -5.20 -0.22
C VAL A 45 8.68 -4.40 -1.19
#